data_AF-A3CUK8-F1
#
_entry.id   AF-A3CUK8-F1
#
_cell.length_a   1.000
_cell.length_b   1.000
_cell.length_c   1.000
_cell.angle_alpha   90.00
_cell.angle_beta   90.00
_cell.angle_gamma   90.00
#
_symmetry.space_group_name_H-M   'P 1'
#
loop_
_entity.id
_entity.type
_entity.pdbx_description
1 polymer ?
#
loop_
_entity_poly.entity_id
_entity_poly.type
_entity_poly.pdbx_seq_one_letter_code
_entity_poly.pdbx_strand_id
1 'polypeptide(L)'
;MTDPRTTGGTGLFKEASLPLSIALVIPVGVLLVLLGLLLIPVNLGMLPFSPDGQLGLLLVIMAVQMLALGETPMGQYKRSRLLIVIGIAFAAMGIFSCIVPGILTGVIRVLLAILNIAGGAILLTKRFLPMLHAAAEPAPLPPILKRLLVTLTVLNVVAIAFGISMLLPGLVPGMVIAGIVVINGLLLFVLVSILLKIG
;
A
#
# COMPACT_ATOMS: atom_id res chain seq x y z
N MET A 1 -25.39 3.98 -47.75
CA MET A 1 -25.86 5.27 -47.20
C MET A 1 -25.33 5.38 -45.78
N THR A 2 -24.35 6.26 -45.57
CA THR A 2 -23.88 6.91 -44.32
C THR A 2 -23.57 6.07 -43.06
N ASP A 3 -22.26 5.91 -42.85
CA ASP A 3 -21.51 5.82 -41.59
C ASP A 3 -21.86 6.93 -40.57
N PRO A 4 -21.91 6.64 -39.26
CA PRO A 4 -21.63 7.62 -38.23
C PRO A 4 -20.44 7.21 -37.34
N ARG A 5 -19.24 7.59 -37.80
CA ARG A 5 -18.13 8.18 -37.02
C ARG A 5 -17.96 7.61 -35.61
N THR A 6 -17.20 6.52 -35.51
CA THR A 6 -16.42 6.22 -34.31
C THR A 6 -15.32 7.28 -34.17
N THR A 7 -15.65 8.42 -33.58
CA THR A 7 -14.64 9.33 -33.01
C THR A 7 -13.96 8.59 -31.86
N GLY A 8 -12.85 7.91 -32.16
CA GLY A 8 -11.93 7.40 -31.17
C GLY A 8 -11.49 8.57 -30.30
N GLY A 9 -11.95 8.56 -29.04
CA GLY A 9 -11.54 9.54 -28.05
C GLY A 9 -10.02 9.61 -28.00
N THR A 10 -9.50 10.83 -27.95
CA THR A 10 -8.09 11.09 -27.66
C THR A 10 -7.67 10.25 -26.46
N GLY A 11 -6.46 9.66 -26.49
CA GLY A 11 -6.05 8.57 -25.59
C GLY A 11 -6.21 8.80 -24.07
N LEU A 12 -6.53 10.03 -23.64
CA LEU A 12 -6.88 10.40 -22.27
C LEU A 12 -8.30 9.94 -21.84
N PHE A 13 -9.26 9.86 -22.76
CA PHE A 13 -10.65 9.44 -22.48
C PHE A 13 -10.96 8.02 -22.97
N LYS A 14 -9.92 7.26 -23.37
CA LYS A 14 -10.07 5.86 -23.71
C LYS A 14 -10.34 5.08 -22.44
N GLU A 15 -11.41 4.28 -22.43
CA GLU A 15 -11.72 3.40 -21.31
C GLU A 15 -10.52 2.50 -21.02
N ALA A 16 -9.91 2.70 -19.85
CA ALA A 16 -8.86 1.84 -19.34
C ALA A 16 -9.50 0.80 -18.43
N SER A 17 -9.60 -0.45 -18.90
CA SER A 17 -10.08 -1.58 -18.11
C SER A 17 -9.01 -2.02 -17.11
N LEU A 18 -8.74 -1.18 -16.09
CA LEU A 18 -7.84 -1.49 -14.99
C LEU A 18 -8.60 -2.21 -13.86
N PRO A 19 -8.10 -3.36 -13.36
CA PRO A 19 -8.61 -3.96 -12.13
C PRO A 19 -8.60 -2.94 -10.98
N LEU A 20 -9.69 -2.90 -10.21
CA LEU A 20 -9.85 -1.90 -9.15
C LEU A 20 -8.74 -1.97 -8.08
N SER A 21 -8.19 -3.16 -7.83
CA SER A 21 -6.99 -3.35 -6.99
C SER A 21 -5.77 -2.61 -7.52
N ILE A 22 -5.51 -2.70 -8.82
CA ILE A 22 -4.39 -1.98 -9.47
C ILE A 22 -4.66 -0.47 -9.43
N ALA A 23 -5.90 -0.05 -9.71
CA ALA A 23 -6.29 1.36 -9.68
C ALA A 23 -6.09 2.01 -8.29
N LEU A 24 -6.25 1.25 -7.20
CA LEU A 24 -6.03 1.75 -5.84
C LEU A 24 -4.56 1.68 -5.39
N VAL A 25 -3.79 0.72 -5.88
CA VAL A 25 -2.34 0.60 -5.55
C VAL A 25 -1.52 1.71 -6.21
N ILE A 26 -1.89 2.16 -7.41
CA ILE A 26 -1.16 3.23 -8.12
C ILE A 26 -1.09 4.53 -7.28
N PRO A 27 -2.19 5.09 -6.75
CA PRO A 27 -2.14 6.25 -5.85
C PRO A 27 -1.28 6.03 -4.61
N VAL A 28 -1.26 4.83 -4.02
CA VAL A 28 -0.37 4.51 -2.89
C VAL A 28 1.09 4.59 -3.33
N GLY A 29 1.44 3.99 -4.46
CA GLY A 29 2.78 4.06 -5.03
C GLY A 29 3.22 5.50 -5.30
N VAL A 30 2.36 6.30 -5.94
CA VAL A 30 2.61 7.73 -6.17
C VAL A 30 2.81 8.48 -4.86
N LEU A 31 1.93 8.28 -3.88
CA LEU A 31 2.00 8.91 -2.57
C LEU A 31 3.34 8.59 -1.89
N LEU A 32 3.74 7.32 -1.86
CA LEU A 32 4.97 6.89 -1.20
C LEU A 32 6.21 7.43 -1.91
N VAL A 33 6.27 7.40 -3.25
CA VAL A 33 7.41 8.00 -3.96
C VAL A 33 7.50 9.50 -3.71
N LEU A 34 6.38 10.22 -3.85
CA LEU A 34 6.33 11.66 -3.68
C LEU A 34 6.68 12.07 -2.25
N LEU A 35 6.12 11.38 -1.26
CA LEU A 35 6.43 11.58 0.14
C LEU A 35 7.91 11.28 0.43
N GLY A 36 8.44 10.15 -0.03
CA GLY A 36 9.82 9.79 0.23
C GLY A 36 10.81 10.80 -0.35
N LEU A 37 10.51 11.35 -1.53
CA LEU A 37 11.27 12.45 -2.12
C LEU A 37 11.15 13.75 -1.32
N LEU A 38 9.94 14.10 -0.85
CA LEU A 38 9.71 15.28 0.00
C LEU A 38 10.32 15.16 1.39
N LEU A 39 10.51 13.94 1.91
CA LEU A 39 11.17 13.74 3.19
C LEU A 39 12.65 14.16 3.16
N ILE A 40 13.30 14.19 2.00
CA ILE A 40 14.69 14.66 1.87
C ILE A 40 14.81 16.15 2.26
N PRO A 41 14.11 17.11 1.61
CA PRO A 41 14.16 18.51 1.98
C PRO A 41 13.54 18.79 3.37
N VAL A 42 12.57 17.99 3.82
CA VAL A 42 12.05 18.06 5.20
C VAL A 42 13.15 17.75 6.23
N ASN A 43 13.92 16.67 6.03
CA ASN A 43 15.01 16.31 6.95
C ASN A 43 16.17 17.31 6.92
N LEU A 44 16.31 18.07 5.82
CA LEU A 44 17.24 19.19 5.71
C LEU A 44 16.71 20.50 6.34
N GLY A 45 15.49 20.48 6.90
CA GLY A 45 14.87 21.65 7.53
C GLY A 45 14.32 22.69 6.54
N MET A 46 14.27 22.36 5.25
CA MET A 46 13.86 23.30 4.19
C MET A 46 12.33 23.35 3.99
N LEU A 47 11.60 22.32 4.42
CA LEU A 47 10.15 22.24 4.29
C LEU A 47 9.47 21.87 5.62
N PRO A 48 8.34 22.51 5.95
CA PRO A 48 7.51 22.07 7.07
C PRO A 48 6.86 20.72 6.75
N PHE A 49 6.75 19.86 7.75
CA PHE A 49 6.19 18.51 7.59
C PHE A 49 5.06 18.26 8.57
N SER A 50 3.94 17.75 8.04
CA SER A 50 2.80 17.30 8.82
C SER A 50 2.70 15.77 8.74
N PRO A 51 3.12 15.03 9.78
CA PRO A 51 3.00 13.56 9.82
C PRO A 51 1.54 13.10 9.68
N ASP A 52 0.60 13.89 10.18
CA ASP A 52 -0.83 13.58 10.18
C ASP A 52 -1.41 13.42 8.79
N GLY A 53 -0.99 14.26 7.83
CA GLY A 53 -1.45 14.17 6.45
C GLY A 53 -1.03 12.86 5.78
N GLN A 54 0.20 12.39 6.06
CA GLN A 54 0.68 11.11 5.57
C GLN A 54 -0.12 9.94 6.17
N LEU A 55 -0.20 9.89 7.50
CA LEU A 55 -0.84 8.78 8.20
C LEU A 55 -2.34 8.72 7.90
N GLY A 56 -2.99 9.89 7.86
CA GLY A 56 -4.39 10.02 7.50
C GLY A 56 -4.67 9.53 6.09
N LEU A 57 -3.87 9.94 5.10
CA LEU A 57 -4.07 9.52 3.71
C LEU A 57 -3.83 8.01 3.52
N LEU A 58 -2.81 7.42 4.17
CA LEU A 58 -2.62 5.97 4.16
C LEU A 58 -3.83 5.24 4.75
N LEU A 59 -4.38 5.74 5.86
CA LEU A 59 -5.57 5.16 6.49
C LEU A 59 -6.81 5.27 5.59
N VAL A 60 -6.99 6.39 4.89
CA VAL A 60 -8.08 6.58 3.91
C VAL A 60 -7.93 5.60 2.75
N ILE A 61 -6.73 5.44 2.20
CA ILE A 61 -6.54 4.51 1.08
C ILE A 61 -6.82 3.06 1.53
N MET A 62 -6.39 2.66 2.73
CA MET A 62 -6.74 1.35 3.29
C MET A 62 -8.25 1.20 3.51
N ALA A 63 -8.93 2.25 3.97
CA ALA A 63 -10.38 2.25 4.12
C ALA A 63 -11.09 2.03 2.78
N VAL A 64 -10.63 2.68 1.71
CA VAL A 64 -11.17 2.48 0.36
C VAL A 64 -10.93 1.05 -0.11
N GLN A 65 -9.74 0.47 0.12
CA GLN A 65 -9.46 -0.93 -0.21
C GLN A 65 -10.37 -1.91 0.55
N MET A 66 -10.60 -1.68 1.85
CA MET A 66 -11.55 -2.47 2.64
C MET A 66 -12.98 -2.35 2.09
N LEU A 67 -13.43 -1.13 1.83
CA LEU A 67 -14.80 -0.87 1.39
C LEU A 67 -15.07 -1.37 -0.03
N ALA A 68 -14.11 -1.23 -0.94
CA ALA A 68 -14.30 -1.54 -2.36
C ALA A 68 -13.92 -2.98 -2.71
N LEU A 69 -12.87 -3.53 -2.10
CA LEU A 69 -12.31 -4.85 -2.44
C LEU A 69 -12.49 -5.90 -1.35
N GLY A 70 -12.82 -5.52 -0.11
CA GLY A 70 -12.77 -6.45 1.03
C GLY A 70 -11.34 -6.83 1.43
N GLU A 71 -10.35 -6.14 0.87
CA GLU A 71 -8.93 -6.30 1.20
C GLU A 71 -8.65 -5.62 2.54
N THR A 72 -8.05 -6.34 3.48
CA THR A 72 -7.54 -5.76 4.73
C THR A 72 -6.02 -5.97 4.79
N PRO A 73 -5.29 -5.21 5.63
CA PRO A 73 -3.86 -5.46 5.85
C PRO A 73 -3.55 -6.90 6.29
N MET A 74 -4.51 -7.56 6.94
CA MET A 74 -4.42 -8.94 7.44
C MET A 74 -4.73 -9.99 6.37
N GLY A 75 -5.05 -9.58 5.14
CA GLY A 75 -5.43 -10.43 4.03
C GLY A 75 -6.83 -10.13 3.48
N GLN A 76 -7.24 -10.95 2.51
CA GLN A 76 -8.53 -10.83 1.84
C GLN A 76 -9.66 -11.41 2.70
N TYR A 77 -10.73 -10.63 2.89
CA TYR A 77 -11.95 -11.06 3.56
C TYR A 77 -13.17 -10.81 2.67
N LYS A 78 -14.23 -11.60 2.87
CA LYS A 78 -15.52 -11.31 2.24
C LYS A 78 -16.05 -9.98 2.76
N ARG A 79 -16.71 -9.20 1.88
CA ARG A 79 -17.32 -7.90 2.19
C ARG A 79 -18.49 -8.08 3.16
N SER A 80 -18.20 -8.15 4.45
CA SER A 80 -19.18 -8.29 5.53
C SER A 80 -19.65 -6.91 6.01
N ARG A 81 -20.84 -6.83 6.63
CA ARG A 81 -21.33 -5.58 7.23
C ARG A 81 -20.36 -5.01 8.27
N LEU A 82 -19.69 -5.88 9.02
CA LEU A 82 -18.68 -5.49 10.01
C LEU A 82 -17.47 -4.84 9.34
N LEU A 83 -16.97 -5.43 8.25
CA LEU A 83 -15.84 -4.88 7.50
C LEU A 83 -16.18 -3.53 6.88
N ILE A 84 -17.43 -3.34 6.43
CA ILE A 84 -17.91 -2.04 5.96
C ILE A 84 -17.90 -0.99 7.07
N VAL A 85 -18.41 -1.31 8.27
CA VAL A 85 -18.40 -0.38 9.41
C VAL A 85 -16.98 0.01 9.81
N ILE A 86 -16.06 -0.96 9.88
CA ILE A 86 -14.65 -0.70 10.16
C ILE A 86 -14.02 0.20 9.09
N GLY A 87 -14.27 -0.10 7.82
CA GLY A 87 -13.78 0.71 6.70
C GLY A 87 -14.26 2.17 6.78
N ILE A 88 -15.55 2.39 7.09
CA ILE A 88 -16.09 3.75 7.27
C ILE A 88 -15.40 4.45 8.45
N ALA A 89 -15.20 3.76 9.58
CA ALA A 89 -14.51 4.32 10.73
C ALA A 89 -13.06 4.73 10.38
N PHE A 90 -12.35 3.91 9.61
CA PHE A 90 -10.99 4.20 9.17
C PHE A 90 -10.96 5.40 8.21
N ALA A 91 -11.91 5.49 7.28
CA ALA A 91 -12.03 6.64 6.39
C ALA A 91 -12.28 7.93 7.18
N ALA A 92 -13.20 7.91 8.14
CA ALA A 92 -13.51 9.06 8.98
C ALA A 92 -12.29 9.52 9.80
N MET A 93 -11.60 8.59 10.46
CA MET A 93 -10.37 8.90 11.21
C MET A 93 -9.28 9.47 10.31
N GLY A 94 -9.08 8.88 9.12
CA GLY A 94 -8.06 9.32 8.18
C GLY A 94 -8.33 10.71 7.62
N ILE A 95 -9.57 10.98 7.20
CA ILE A 95 -10.00 12.31 6.71
C ILE A 95 -9.84 13.36 7.82
N PHE A 96 -10.31 13.06 9.03
CA PHE A 96 -10.20 13.99 10.16
C PHE A 96 -8.74 14.32 10.47
N SER A 97 -7.86 13.32 10.47
CA SER A 97 -6.42 13.51 10.70
C SER A 97 -5.75 14.37 9.63
N CYS A 98 -6.18 14.27 8.37
CA CYS A 98 -5.64 15.12 7.31
C CYS A 98 -6.01 16.60 7.50
N ILE A 99 -7.13 16.89 8.15
CA ILE A 99 -7.65 18.25 8.34
C ILE A 99 -7.12 18.86 9.65
N VAL A 100 -7.17 18.09 10.74
CA VAL A 100 -6.83 18.56 12.09
C VAL A 100 -5.61 17.80 12.61
N PRO A 101 -4.39 18.34 12.40
CA PRO A 101 -3.17 17.70 12.86
C PRO A 101 -3.09 17.67 14.39
N GLY A 102 -2.40 16.66 14.94
CA GLY A 102 -2.08 16.54 16.38
C GLY A 102 -3.11 15.83 17.26
N ILE A 103 -4.38 15.69 16.85
CA ILE A 103 -5.41 15.06 17.71
C ILE A 103 -5.38 13.53 17.61
N LEU A 104 -5.36 13.00 16.38
CA LEU A 104 -5.44 11.56 16.12
C LEU A 104 -4.09 10.91 15.81
N THR A 105 -3.00 11.69 15.75
CA THR A 105 -1.68 11.24 15.30
C THR A 105 -1.24 9.97 16.01
N GLY A 106 -1.27 9.98 17.34
CA GLY A 106 -0.83 8.84 18.16
C GLY A 106 -1.69 7.59 17.92
N VAL A 107 -3.00 7.76 17.86
CA VAL A 107 -3.96 6.66 17.65
C VAL A 107 -3.76 6.03 16.28
N ILE A 108 -3.73 6.85 15.22
CA ILE A 108 -3.57 6.37 13.85
C ILE A 108 -2.19 5.75 13.67
N ARG A 109 -1.15 6.35 14.25
CA ARG A 109 0.22 5.82 14.18
C ARG A 109 0.31 4.43 14.78
N VAL A 110 -0.23 4.21 15.98
CA VAL A 110 -0.25 2.89 16.63
C VAL A 110 -1.09 1.90 15.83
N LEU A 111 -2.27 2.32 15.36
CA LEU A 111 -3.15 1.50 14.53
C LEU A 111 -2.45 1.01 13.26
N LEU A 112 -1.86 1.93 12.50
CA LEU A 112 -1.12 1.61 11.27
C LEU A 112 0.11 0.76 11.56
N ALA A 113 0.81 1.01 12.67
CA ALA A 113 1.96 0.21 13.07
C ALA A 113 1.57 -1.25 13.31
N ILE A 114 0.53 -1.48 14.11
CA ILE A 114 0.01 -2.82 14.41
C ILE A 114 -0.46 -3.50 13.12
N LEU A 115 -1.23 -2.80 12.30
CA LEU A 115 -1.76 -3.35 11.04
C LEU A 115 -0.66 -3.74 10.06
N ASN A 116 0.39 -2.92 9.91
CA ASN A 116 1.51 -3.22 9.04
C ASN A 116 2.35 -4.40 9.55
N ILE A 117 2.63 -4.45 10.85
CA ILE A 117 3.41 -5.53 11.46
C ILE A 117 2.63 -6.84 11.37
N ALA A 118 1.38 -6.85 11.83
CA ALA A 118 0.58 -8.07 11.87
C ALA A 118 0.19 -8.54 10.46
N GLY A 119 -0.17 -7.62 9.56
CA GLY A 119 -0.48 -7.93 8.17
C GLY A 119 0.71 -8.54 7.43
N GLY A 120 1.88 -7.89 7.51
CA GLY A 120 3.11 -8.39 6.94
C GLY A 120 3.52 -9.74 7.54
N ALA A 121 3.44 -9.90 8.86
CA ALA A 121 3.77 -11.15 9.54
C ALA A 121 2.85 -12.30 9.11
N ILE A 122 1.53 -12.11 9.13
CA ILE A 122 0.55 -13.13 8.72
C ILE A 122 0.78 -13.55 7.27
N LEU A 123 0.99 -12.60 6.36
CA LEU A 123 1.23 -12.89 4.94
C LEU A 123 2.54 -13.66 4.72
N LEU A 124 3.62 -13.31 5.46
CA LEU A 124 4.87 -14.04 5.41
C LEU A 124 4.74 -15.45 6.02
N THR A 125 4.11 -15.59 7.20
CA THR A 125 3.90 -16.88 7.84
C THR A 125 3.07 -17.81 6.97
N LYS A 126 1.92 -17.37 6.46
CA LYS A 126 1.08 -18.17 5.55
C LYS A 126 1.82 -18.65 4.31
N ARG A 127 2.85 -17.91 3.90
CA ARG A 127 3.64 -18.22 2.71
C ARG A 127 4.80 -19.16 2.99
N PHE A 128 5.54 -18.97 4.09
CA PHE A 128 6.68 -19.81 4.43
C PHE A 128 6.26 -21.13 5.10
N LEU A 129 5.14 -21.17 5.83
CA LEU A 129 4.65 -22.37 6.50
C LEU A 129 4.44 -23.56 5.55
N PRO A 130 3.75 -23.43 4.39
CA PRO A 130 3.62 -24.54 3.43
C PRO A 130 4.93 -24.88 2.72
N MET A 131 5.85 -23.93 2.51
CA MET A 131 7.18 -24.22 1.95
C MET A 131 8.07 -25.00 2.93
N LEU A 132 7.85 -24.84 4.23
CA LEU A 132 8.58 -25.57 5.28
C LEU A 132 8.03 -26.99 5.48
N HIS A 133 6.72 -27.18 5.30
CA HIS A 133 6.05 -28.48 5.43
C HIS A 133 6.07 -29.29 4.12
N ALA A 134 6.22 -28.65 2.96
CA ALA A 134 6.40 -29.33 1.69
C ALA A 134 7.87 -29.79 1.54
N ALA A 135 8.14 -31.02 1.93
CA ALA A 135 9.40 -31.73 1.64
C ALA A 135 9.56 -32.15 0.16
N ALA A 136 8.71 -31.65 -0.74
CA ALA A 136 8.64 -32.09 -2.12
C ALA A 136 9.42 -31.16 -3.06
N GLU A 137 10.13 -31.75 -4.01
CA GLU A 137 11.02 -31.10 -4.98
C GLU A 137 10.43 -29.81 -5.54
N PRO A 138 11.26 -28.75 -5.70
CA PRO A 138 10.79 -27.47 -6.20
C PRO A 138 10.34 -27.66 -7.66
N ALA A 139 9.03 -27.81 -7.87
CA ALA A 139 8.43 -27.70 -9.18
C ALA A 139 8.94 -26.40 -9.83
N PRO A 140 9.40 -26.41 -11.10
CA PRO A 140 9.95 -25.24 -11.74
C PRO A 140 8.93 -24.10 -11.77
N LEU A 141 8.98 -23.19 -10.78
CA LEU A 141 8.09 -22.04 -10.77
C LEU A 141 8.42 -21.17 -12.00
N PRO A 142 7.40 -20.71 -12.75
CA PRO A 142 7.59 -19.76 -13.82
C PRO A 142 8.38 -18.54 -13.32
N PRO A 143 9.31 -17.98 -14.11
CA PRO A 143 10.16 -16.86 -13.69
C PRO A 143 9.34 -15.63 -13.25
N ILE A 144 8.16 -15.42 -13.86
CA ILE A 144 7.21 -14.37 -13.47
C ILE A 144 6.69 -14.58 -12.05
N LEU A 145 6.34 -15.82 -11.70
CA LEU A 145 5.79 -16.15 -10.38
C LEU A 145 6.86 -16.02 -9.29
N LYS A 146 8.12 -16.39 -9.60
CA LYS A 146 9.27 -16.12 -8.73
C LYS A 146 9.46 -14.63 -8.47
N ARG A 147 9.37 -13.78 -9.51
CA ARG A 147 9.52 -12.33 -9.37
C ARG A 147 8.39 -11.70 -8.55
N LEU A 148 7.16 -12.13 -8.76
CA LEU A 148 5.99 -11.73 -7.97
C LEU A 148 6.20 -12.10 -6.49
N LEU A 149 6.58 -13.36 -6.24
CA LEU A 149 6.90 -13.87 -4.91
C LEU A 149 7.98 -13.01 -4.24
N VAL A 150 9.13 -12.78 -4.89
CA VAL A 150 10.19 -11.94 -4.30
C VAL A 150 9.67 -10.54 -4.00
N THR A 151 8.95 -9.91 -4.93
CA THR A 151 8.39 -8.56 -4.75
C THR A 151 7.45 -8.50 -3.54
N LEU A 152 6.53 -9.46 -3.41
CA LEU A 152 5.61 -9.55 -2.27
C LEU A 152 6.33 -9.81 -0.94
N THR A 153 7.43 -10.58 -0.93
CA THR A 153 8.22 -10.77 0.29
C THR A 153 8.86 -9.47 0.72
N VAL A 154 9.51 -8.78 -0.21
CA VAL A 154 10.19 -7.51 0.08
C VAL A 154 9.18 -6.47 0.56
N LEU A 155 8.04 -6.33 -0.11
CA LEU A 155 6.96 -5.43 0.30
C LEU A 155 6.48 -5.71 1.73
N ASN A 156 6.27 -6.98 2.10
CA ASN A 156 5.83 -7.34 3.46
C ASN A 156 6.92 -7.08 4.51
N VAL A 157 8.19 -7.33 4.20
CA VAL A 157 9.31 -7.00 5.10
C VAL A 157 9.41 -5.49 5.31
N VAL A 158 9.28 -4.71 4.23
CA VAL A 158 9.27 -3.25 4.29
C VAL A 158 8.07 -2.75 5.09
N ALA A 159 6.89 -3.34 4.95
CA ALA A 159 5.71 -3.01 5.76
C ALA A 159 5.97 -3.23 7.26
N ILE A 160 6.55 -4.37 7.65
CA ILE A 160 6.91 -4.64 9.05
C ILE A 160 7.93 -3.62 9.56
N ALA A 161 8.98 -3.34 8.79
CA ALA A 161 10.00 -2.36 9.17
C ALA A 161 9.41 -0.95 9.34
N PHE A 162 8.48 -0.57 8.45
CA PHE A 162 7.74 0.69 8.54
C PHE A 162 6.86 0.74 9.79
N GLY A 163 6.14 -0.34 10.11
CA GLY A 163 5.35 -0.44 11.33
C GLY A 163 6.19 -0.36 12.60
N ILE A 164 7.36 -1.00 12.64
CA ILE A 164 8.30 -0.89 13.78
C ILE A 164 8.82 0.55 13.92
N SER A 165 9.19 1.19 12.81
CA SER A 165 9.63 2.59 12.79
C SER A 165 8.52 3.54 13.27
N MET A 166 7.25 3.21 13.01
CA MET A 166 6.12 3.91 13.60
C MET A 166 5.99 3.64 15.10
N LEU A 167 6.26 2.46 15.63
CA LEU A 167 6.16 2.21 17.06
C LEU A 167 7.26 2.93 17.88
N LEU A 168 8.45 3.06 17.30
CA LEU A 168 9.64 3.59 17.96
C LEU A 168 10.15 4.86 17.24
N PRO A 169 9.53 6.04 17.46
CA PRO A 169 10.02 7.30 16.91
C PRO A 169 11.47 7.55 17.33
N GLY A 170 12.32 7.92 16.37
CA GLY A 170 13.72 8.28 16.63
C GLY A 170 14.70 7.11 16.57
N LEU A 171 14.24 5.87 16.43
CA LEU A 171 15.13 4.71 16.25
C LEU A 171 15.81 4.72 14.87
N VAL A 172 15.10 5.21 13.84
CA VAL A 172 15.57 5.22 12.46
C VAL A 172 15.74 6.68 12.00
N PRO A 173 16.90 7.06 11.43
CA PRO A 173 17.10 8.40 10.89
C PRO A 173 16.05 8.73 9.82
N GLY A 174 15.54 9.96 9.82
CA GLY A 174 14.51 10.37 8.87
C GLY A 174 14.91 10.22 7.39
N MET A 175 16.21 10.37 7.08
CA MET A 175 16.76 10.10 5.73
C MET A 175 16.67 8.63 5.32
N VAL A 176 16.84 7.70 6.28
CA VAL A 176 16.67 6.27 6.02
C VAL A 176 15.20 5.95 5.80
N ILE A 177 14.29 6.56 6.56
CA ILE A 177 12.84 6.44 6.34
C ILE A 177 12.47 6.95 4.95
N ALA A 178 13.00 8.09 4.52
CA ALA A 178 12.80 8.64 3.18
C ALA A 178 13.18 7.62 2.09
N GLY A 179 14.38 7.03 2.19
CA GLY A 179 14.85 6.01 1.26
C GLY A 179 13.96 4.76 1.24
N ILE A 180 13.59 4.23 2.41
CA ILE A 180 12.70 3.06 2.55
C ILE A 180 11.35 3.36 1.89
N VAL A 181 10.79 4.55 2.12
CA VAL A 181 9.48 4.96 1.60
C VAL A 181 9.51 5.11 0.07
N VAL A 182 10.57 5.69 -0.51
CA VAL A 182 10.74 5.74 -1.98
C VAL A 182 10.84 4.33 -2.56
N ILE A 183 11.69 3.47 -1.98
CA ILE A 183 11.86 2.08 -2.44
C ILE A 183 10.52 1.34 -2.37
N ASN A 184 9.75 1.52 -1.30
CA ASN A 184 8.44 0.92 -1.15
C ASN A 184 7.48 1.36 -2.26
N GLY A 185 7.42 2.66 -2.54
CA GLY A 185 6.60 3.19 -3.64
C GLY A 185 6.99 2.62 -5.01
N LEU A 186 8.30 2.54 -5.30
CA LEU A 186 8.81 1.93 -6.53
C LEU A 186 8.48 0.44 -6.64
N LEU A 187 8.57 -0.31 -5.54
CA LEU A 187 8.19 -1.73 -5.50
C LEU A 187 6.70 -1.93 -5.77
N LEU A 188 5.82 -1.02 -5.34
CA LEU A 188 4.40 -1.06 -5.70
C LEU A 188 4.18 -0.87 -7.21
N PHE A 189 4.95 0.00 -7.87
CA PHE A 189 4.90 0.12 -9.34
C PHE A 189 5.40 -1.14 -10.04
N VAL A 190 6.44 -1.79 -9.51
CA VAL A 190 6.92 -3.09 -10.02
C VAL A 190 5.84 -4.15 -9.86
N LEU A 191 5.15 -4.19 -8.71
CA LEU A 191 4.03 -5.11 -8.47
C LEU A 191 2.91 -4.89 -9.49
N VAL A 192 2.48 -3.65 -9.70
CA VAL A 192 1.47 -3.28 -10.71
C VAL A 192 1.90 -3.74 -12.11
N SER A 193 3.16 -3.49 -12.48
CA SER A 193 3.70 -3.90 -13.79
C SER A 193 3.73 -5.42 -13.99
N ILE A 194 3.92 -6.19 -12.91
CA ILE A 194 3.86 -7.65 -12.95
C ILE A 194 2.41 -8.11 -13.07
N LEU A 195 1.47 -7.53 -12.30
CA LEU A 195 0.05 -7.88 -12.34
C LEU A 195 -0.57 -7.60 -13.71
N LEU A 196 -0.23 -6.49 -14.36
CA LEU A 196 -0.67 -6.15 -15.72
C LEU A 196 -0.11 -7.08 -16.81
N LYS A 197 0.92 -7.89 -16.52
CA LYS A 197 1.43 -8.91 -17.45
C LYS A 197 0.76 -10.27 -17.26
N ILE A 198 0.07 -10.46 -16.13
CA ILE A 198 -0.55 -11.73 -15.75
C ILE A 198 -2.06 -11.72 -16.09
N GLY A 199 -2.71 -10.56 -15.97
CA GLY A 199 -4.09 -10.34 -16.42
C GLY A 199 -4.17 -9.86 -17.85
#